data_AF-A0A6B0QRM3-F1
#
_entry.id   AF-A0A6B0QRM3-F1
#
_cell.length_a   1.000
_cell.length_b   1.000
_cell.length_c   1.000
_cell.angle_alpha   90.00
_cell.angle_beta   90.00
_cell.angle_gamma   90.00
#
_symmetry.space_group_name_H-M   'P 1'
#
loop_
_entity.id
_entity.type
_entity.pdbx_description
1 polymer ?
#
loop_
_entity_poly.entity_id
_entity_poly.type
_entity_poly.pdbx_seq_one_letter_code
_entity_poly.pdbx_strand_id
1 'polypeptide(L)'
;MYSVKLSFKEKGKKTMKVGGHTTEILRLLENLSNAYSPRHYIVADTDEMSTHKINSFEQIRADRNPSATFPEYYVHRIPRSREVQQSWLSSVLTTLYSMWLSFPLTYRVKPDLVLCNGPGTCVPICISALLLGILGIKKVIIVYVESICRVEHLSLSGKILFHLSDYFIVQWPTLKEKYPKSVYLGRIV
;
A
#
# COMPACT_ATOMS: atom_id res chain seq x y z
N MET A 1 -17.46 -17.45 -1.36
CA MET A 1 -17.04 -16.26 -0.59
C MET A 1 -15.74 -16.60 0.13
N TYR A 2 -14.62 -16.56 -0.58
CA TYR A 2 -13.31 -16.89 0.01
C TYR A 2 -12.82 -15.68 0.80
N SER A 3 -13.17 -15.64 2.08
CA SER A 3 -12.57 -14.73 3.03
C SER A 3 -11.09 -15.05 3.08
N VAL A 4 -10.28 -14.19 2.49
CA VAL A 4 -8.83 -14.26 2.59
C VAL A 4 -8.51 -13.96 4.03
N LYS A 5 -8.42 -15.03 4.81
CA LYS A 5 -7.74 -14.99 6.08
C LYS A 5 -6.27 -14.76 5.77
N LEU A 6 -5.91 -13.50 5.48
CA LEU A 6 -4.60 -12.96 5.80
C LEU A 6 -4.51 -13.01 7.34
N SER A 7 -4.39 -14.22 7.88
CA SER A 7 -4.20 -14.47 9.30
C SER A 7 -2.71 -14.27 9.57
N PHE A 8 -2.26 -13.03 9.50
CA PHE A 8 -0.99 -12.64 10.09
C PHE A 8 -1.24 -12.59 11.60
N LYS A 9 -1.10 -13.76 12.22
CA LYS A 9 -1.57 -14.13 13.55
C LYS A 9 -0.69 -13.54 14.66
N GLU A 10 -0.47 -12.23 14.68
CA GLU A 10 0.23 -11.56 15.80
C GLU A 10 -0.35 -10.16 16.03
N LYS A 11 -0.58 -9.82 17.30
CA LYS A 11 -1.05 -8.51 17.73
C LYS A 11 0.11 -7.49 17.63
N GLY A 12 -0.15 -6.28 17.12
CA GLY A 12 0.80 -5.15 17.19
C GLY A 12 1.68 -4.94 15.96
N LYS A 13 1.23 -5.33 14.75
CA LYS A 13 2.01 -5.14 13.52
C LYS A 13 1.90 -3.71 12.99
N LYS A 14 3.04 -3.02 12.91
CA LYS A 14 3.11 -1.69 12.27
C LYS A 14 2.84 -1.84 10.78
N THR A 15 1.78 -1.19 10.30
CA THR A 15 1.34 -1.34 8.92
C THR A 15 1.44 -0.02 8.18
N MET A 16 2.26 -0.01 7.13
CA MET A 16 2.43 1.11 6.22
C MET A 16 1.54 0.94 4.99
N LYS A 17 0.90 2.02 4.55
CA LYS A 17 -0.12 2.00 3.51
C LYS A 17 0.14 3.07 2.48
N VAL A 18 0.22 2.68 1.21
CA VAL A 18 0.54 3.62 0.12
C VAL A 18 -0.49 3.44 -0.98
N GLY A 19 -1.18 4.51 -1.34
CA GLY A 19 -2.15 4.46 -2.43
C GLY A 19 -2.19 5.76 -3.22
N GLY A 20 -2.44 5.63 -4.52
CA GLY A 20 -3.07 6.71 -5.29
C GLY A 20 -4.48 6.33 -5.77
N HIS A 21 -5.02 5.17 -5.36
CA HIS A 21 -6.46 4.96 -5.28
C HIS A 21 -6.87 4.77 -3.81
N THR A 22 -6.74 5.83 -3.02
CA THR A 22 -6.96 5.80 -1.56
C THR A 22 -8.29 5.18 -1.15
N THR A 23 -9.38 5.43 -1.90
CA THR A 23 -10.68 4.79 -1.65
C THR A 23 -10.61 3.25 -1.69
N GLU A 24 -9.82 2.68 -2.60
CA GLU A 24 -9.66 1.24 -2.72
C GLU A 24 -9.00 0.65 -1.46
N ILE A 25 -7.92 1.29 -1.02
CA ILE A 25 -7.22 0.89 0.21
C ILE A 25 -8.14 1.02 1.42
N LEU A 26 -8.86 2.13 1.56
CA LEU A 26 -9.77 2.34 2.69
C LEU A 26 -10.84 1.24 2.78
N ARG A 27 -11.42 0.82 1.64
CA ARG A 27 -12.37 -0.32 1.60
C ARG A 27 -11.75 -1.63 2.09
N LEU A 28 -10.49 -1.90 1.72
CA LEU A 28 -9.77 -3.06 2.24
C LEU A 28 -9.55 -2.99 3.76
N LEU A 29 -9.36 -1.78 4.29
CA LEU A 29 -9.13 -1.56 5.72
C LEU A 29 -10.38 -1.66 6.58
N GLU A 30 -11.57 -1.45 6.03
CA GLU A 30 -12.84 -1.59 6.76
C GLU A 30 -12.93 -2.95 7.45
N ASN A 31 -12.48 -4.00 6.76
CA ASN A 31 -12.53 -5.38 7.23
C ASN A 31 -11.23 -5.84 7.92
N LEU A 32 -10.22 -4.98 7.99
CA LEU A 32 -8.93 -5.32 8.60
C LEU A 32 -9.00 -5.17 10.12
N SER A 33 -8.51 -6.19 10.85
CA SER A 33 -8.53 -6.18 12.31
C SER A 33 -7.66 -5.06 12.92
N ASN A 34 -7.92 -4.72 14.18
CA ASN A 34 -7.12 -3.74 14.91
C ASN A 34 -5.69 -4.22 15.23
N ALA A 35 -5.33 -5.48 14.94
CA ALA A 35 -3.98 -6.02 15.13
C ALA A 35 -2.92 -5.34 14.22
N TYR A 36 -3.35 -4.68 13.14
CA TYR A 36 -2.49 -4.02 12.15
C TYR A 36 -2.22 -2.55 12.48
N SER A 37 -1.94 -2.30 13.75
CA SER A 37 -1.79 -0.96 14.30
C SER A 37 -0.46 -0.82 15.06
N PRO A 38 0.16 0.38 15.07
CA PRO A 38 -0.30 1.64 14.48
C PRO A 38 -0.31 1.63 12.95
N ARG A 39 -1.19 2.46 12.38
CA ARG A 39 -1.40 2.58 10.92
C ARG A 39 -0.66 3.80 10.39
N HIS A 40 0.29 3.59 9.50
CA HIS A 40 1.02 4.66 8.82
C HIS A 40 0.50 4.78 7.39
N TYR A 41 -0.19 5.87 7.08
CA TYR A 41 -0.63 6.22 5.73
C TYR A 41 0.43 7.05 5.05
N ILE A 42 0.69 6.76 3.78
CA ILE A 42 1.60 7.51 2.93
C ILE A 42 0.79 8.03 1.76
N VAL A 43 0.76 9.35 1.67
CA VAL A 43 0.08 10.09 0.60
C VAL A 43 1.10 10.92 -0.17
N ALA A 44 0.76 11.22 -1.41
CA ALA A 44 1.49 12.20 -2.20
C ALA A 44 1.37 13.60 -1.57
N ASP A 45 2.42 14.42 -1.62
CA ASP A 45 2.41 15.79 -1.10
C ASP A 45 1.27 16.66 -1.65
N THR A 46 0.89 16.42 -2.91
CA THR A 46 -0.16 17.15 -3.63
C THR A 46 -1.56 16.54 -3.47
N ASP A 47 -1.72 15.45 -2.74
CA ASP A 47 -2.99 14.71 -2.62
C ASP A 47 -3.72 14.99 -1.30
N GLU A 48 -4.28 16.20 -1.20
CA GLU A 48 -5.10 16.62 -0.06
C GLU A 48 -6.38 15.79 0.08
N MET A 49 -6.99 15.39 -1.06
CA MET A 49 -8.22 14.62 -1.06
C MET A 49 -8.04 13.27 -0.35
N SER A 50 -6.90 12.60 -0.57
CA SER A 50 -6.58 11.37 0.14
C SER A 50 -6.43 11.58 1.64
N THR A 51 -5.80 12.67 2.06
CA THR A 51 -5.65 13.02 3.48
C THR A 51 -7.02 13.22 4.14
N HIS A 52 -7.93 13.96 3.51
CA HIS A 52 -9.29 14.14 4.02
C HIS A 52 -10.05 12.81 4.13
N LYS A 53 -9.98 11.94 3.11
CA LYS A 53 -10.63 10.62 3.14
C LYS A 53 -10.11 9.73 4.26
N ILE A 54 -8.80 9.74 4.51
CA ILE A 54 -8.18 8.97 5.62
C ILE A 54 -8.68 9.46 6.96
N ASN A 55 -8.71 10.78 7.17
CA ASN A 55 -9.18 11.36 8.43
C ASN A 55 -10.67 11.04 8.68
N SER A 56 -11.53 11.21 7.67
CA SER A 56 -12.95 10.84 7.77
C SER A 56 -13.13 9.34 8.04
N PHE A 57 -12.32 8.49 7.40
CA PHE A 57 -12.37 7.04 7.62
C PHE A 57 -12.00 6.66 9.07
N GLU A 58 -10.92 7.23 9.60
CA GLU A 58 -10.49 6.94 10.98
C GLU A 58 -11.48 7.49 12.01
N GLN A 59 -12.10 8.65 11.74
CA GLN A 59 -13.19 9.20 12.57
C GLN A 59 -14.42 8.28 12.59
N ILE A 60 -14.95 7.88 11.42
CA ILE A 60 -16.09 6.97 11.33
C ILE A 60 -15.77 5.64 12.02
N ARG A 61 -14.53 5.15 11.88
CA ARG A 61 -14.08 3.93 12.55
C ARG A 61 -14.07 4.11 14.07
N ALA A 62 -13.64 5.27 14.56
CA ALA A 62 -13.65 5.61 15.98
C ALA A 62 -15.08 5.62 16.55
N ASP A 63 -16.00 6.27 15.84
CA ASP A 63 -17.40 6.42 16.28
C ASP A 63 -18.14 5.07 16.33
N ARG A 64 -17.81 4.13 15.44
CA ARG A 64 -18.44 2.80 15.40
C ARG A 64 -18.13 1.92 16.61
N ASN A 65 -17.07 2.19 17.37
CA ASN A 65 -16.75 1.41 18.56
C ASN A 65 -16.08 2.27 19.65
N PRO A 66 -16.84 3.14 20.34
CA PRO A 66 -16.30 4.12 21.28
C PRO A 66 -15.53 3.50 22.45
N SER A 67 -15.85 2.24 22.78
CA SER A 67 -15.22 1.47 23.86
C SER A 67 -13.89 0.83 23.45
N ALA A 68 -13.57 0.77 22.15
CA ALA A 68 -12.29 0.28 21.69
C ALA A 68 -11.25 1.40 21.78
N THR A 69 -10.15 1.15 22.49
CA THR A 69 -8.95 1.99 22.38
C THR A 69 -8.45 1.91 20.93
N PHE A 70 -8.76 2.91 20.12
CA PHE A 70 -8.22 2.96 18.77
C PHE A 70 -6.75 3.35 18.84
N PRO A 71 -5.86 2.53 18.25
CA PRO A 71 -4.45 2.83 18.20
C PRO A 71 -4.19 4.01 17.27
N GLU A 72 -3.14 4.77 17.57
CA GLU A 72 -2.72 5.94 16.79
C GLU A 72 -2.54 5.61 15.30
N TYR A 73 -2.98 6.55 14.47
CA TYR A 73 -2.68 6.55 13.05
C TYR A 73 -1.84 7.78 12.71
N TYR A 74 -1.02 7.64 11.66
CA TYR A 74 -0.11 8.68 11.22
C TYR A 74 -0.25 8.85 9.72
N VAL A 75 -0.32 10.10 9.26
CA VAL A 75 -0.29 10.44 7.83
C VAL A 75 1.08 11.05 7.52
N HIS A 76 1.81 10.42 6.61
CA HIS A 76 3.10 10.85 6.11
C HIS A 76 2.94 11.29 4.67
N ARG A 77 3.67 12.33 4.28
CA ARG A 77 3.66 12.80 2.90
C ARG A 77 5.00 12.55 2.24
N ILE A 78 4.95 12.16 0.97
CA ILE A 78 6.14 11.99 0.12
C ILE A 78 5.90 12.65 -1.25
N PRO A 79 6.97 13.10 -1.93
CA PRO A 79 6.82 13.67 -3.25
C PRO A 79 6.35 12.60 -4.23
N ARG A 80 5.49 13.01 -5.15
CA ARG A 80 4.99 12.12 -6.21
C ARG A 80 6.15 11.63 -7.06
N SER A 81 6.14 10.32 -7.31
CA SER A 81 7.13 9.71 -8.22
C SER A 81 6.94 10.16 -9.66
N ARG A 82 5.72 10.55 -10.04
CA ARG A 82 5.40 11.06 -11.37
C ARG A 82 4.21 12.00 -11.35
N GLU A 83 4.35 13.17 -11.97
CA GLU A 83 3.25 14.09 -12.23
C GLU A 83 2.48 13.73 -13.51
N VAL A 84 1.21 14.11 -13.58
CA VAL A 84 0.38 13.87 -14.77
C VAL A 84 0.99 14.66 -15.95
N GLN A 85 1.15 14.02 -17.12
CA GLN A 85 1.83 14.55 -18.32
C GLN A 85 3.37 14.70 -18.26
N GLN A 86 4.02 14.26 -17.18
CA GLN A 86 5.49 14.28 -17.14
C GLN A 86 6.12 13.30 -18.15
N SER A 87 7.22 13.71 -18.77
CA SER A 87 7.98 12.86 -19.71
C SER A 87 8.58 11.63 -19.00
N TRP A 88 8.77 10.53 -19.75
CA TRP A 88 9.29 9.27 -19.21
C TRP A 88 10.66 9.40 -18.54
N LEU A 89 11.58 10.16 -19.14
CA LEU A 89 12.93 10.37 -18.62
C LEU A 89 12.91 11.17 -17.30
N SER A 90 12.12 12.25 -17.26
CA SER A 90 11.96 13.04 -16.03
C SER A 90 11.27 12.24 -14.93
N SER A 91 10.34 11.34 -15.29
CA SER A 91 9.65 10.46 -14.34
C SER A 91 10.60 9.50 -13.61
N VAL A 92 11.69 9.06 -14.25
CA VAL A 92 12.71 8.22 -13.60
C VAL A 92 13.42 9.01 -12.50
N LEU A 93 13.82 10.25 -12.78
CA LEU A 93 14.50 11.12 -11.81
C LEU A 93 13.60 11.44 -10.61
N THR A 94 12.33 11.78 -10.84
CA THR A 94 11.38 12.03 -9.75
C THR A 94 11.04 10.77 -8.96
N THR A 95 11.06 9.60 -9.60
CA THR A 95 10.92 8.31 -8.90
C THR A 95 12.12 8.01 -8.00
N LEU A 96 13.34 8.23 -8.48
CA LEU A 96 14.57 8.06 -7.69
C LEU A 96 14.62 9.06 -6.52
N TYR A 97 14.24 10.31 -6.75
CA TYR A 97 14.14 11.32 -5.70
C TYR A 97 13.10 10.92 -4.64
N SER A 98 11.92 10.47 -5.07
CA SER A 98 10.87 9.94 -4.19
C SER A 98 11.37 8.73 -3.39
N MET A 99 12.19 7.86 -3.99
CA MET A 99 12.82 6.71 -3.33
C MET A 99 13.85 7.14 -2.27
N TRP A 100 14.70 8.11 -2.59
CA TRP A 100 15.66 8.66 -1.63
C TRP A 100 14.97 9.22 -0.38
N LEU A 101 13.84 9.91 -0.55
CA LEU A 101 13.07 10.46 0.57
C LEU A 101 12.19 9.42 1.28
N SER A 102 11.75 8.40 0.56
CA SER A 102 10.97 7.28 1.10
C SER A 102 11.78 6.39 2.04
N PHE A 103 13.09 6.26 1.81
CA PHE A 103 13.93 5.35 2.58
C PHE A 103 14.10 5.76 4.06
N PRO A 104 14.46 7.01 4.43
CA PRO A 104 14.52 7.45 5.81
C PRO A 104 13.19 7.27 6.56
N LEU A 105 12.07 7.54 5.88
CA LEU A 105 10.74 7.33 6.44
C LEU A 105 10.50 5.86 6.75
N THR A 106 10.75 4.97 5.78
CA THR A 106 10.57 3.53 5.95
C THR A 106 11.50 2.97 7.02
N TYR A 107 12.76 3.44 7.06
CA TYR A 107 13.75 3.09 8.08
C TYR A 107 13.35 3.55 9.49
N ARG A 108 12.72 4.71 9.63
CA ARG A 108 12.22 5.20 10.92
C ARG A 108 10.99 4.42 11.39
N VAL A 109 10.04 4.17 10.49
CA VAL A 109 8.80 3.46 10.84
C VAL A 109 9.05 1.98 11.10
N LYS A 110 9.96 1.35 10.33
CA LYS A 110 10.25 -0.09 10.34
C LYS A 110 8.95 -0.93 10.31
N PRO A 111 8.12 -0.81 9.27
CA PRO A 111 6.85 -1.51 9.20
C PRO A 111 7.06 -3.03 9.18
N ASP A 112 6.09 -3.78 9.71
CA ASP A 112 6.00 -5.23 9.55
C ASP A 112 5.36 -5.61 8.21
N LEU A 113 4.46 -4.74 7.74
CA LEU A 113 3.66 -4.93 6.54
C LEU A 113 3.55 -3.61 5.77
N VAL A 114 3.79 -3.68 4.46
CA VAL A 114 3.43 -2.63 3.49
C VAL A 114 2.24 -3.16 2.69
N LEU A 115 1.08 -2.50 2.82
CA LEU A 115 -0.08 -2.74 1.98
C LEU A 115 -0.18 -1.58 0.97
N CYS A 116 -0.13 -1.89 -0.31
CA CYS A 116 -0.18 -0.85 -1.33
C CYS A 116 -1.03 -1.24 -2.53
N ASN A 117 -1.58 -0.22 -3.17
CA ASN A 117 -2.29 -0.30 -4.44
C ASN A 117 -1.70 0.78 -5.38
N GLY A 118 -1.99 0.73 -6.69
CA GLY A 118 -1.41 1.66 -7.68
C GLY A 118 -1.52 3.16 -7.29
N PRO A 119 -0.83 4.14 -7.92
CA PRO A 119 0.14 4.15 -9.04
C PRO A 119 1.61 4.27 -8.54
N GLY A 120 2.52 4.81 -9.37
CA GLY A 120 3.98 4.82 -9.19
C GLY A 120 4.54 5.13 -7.80
N THR A 121 3.86 5.94 -6.99
CA THR A 121 4.24 6.30 -5.61
C THR A 121 4.42 5.10 -4.67
N CYS A 122 3.72 3.98 -4.91
CA CYS A 122 3.92 2.76 -4.13
C CYS A 122 5.28 2.08 -4.39
N VAL A 123 5.87 2.27 -5.58
CA VAL A 123 7.09 1.57 -6.00
C VAL A 123 8.29 2.01 -5.14
N PRO A 124 8.59 3.31 -4.96
CA PRO A 124 9.65 3.77 -4.07
C PRO A 124 9.56 3.25 -2.63
N ILE A 125 8.35 3.19 -2.08
CA ILE A 125 8.14 2.68 -0.71
C ILE A 125 8.38 1.19 -0.64
N CYS A 126 7.87 0.42 -1.60
CA CYS A 126 8.11 -1.03 -1.64
C CYS A 126 9.59 -1.36 -1.81
N ILE A 127 10.29 -0.64 -2.68
CA ILE A 127 11.74 -0.82 -2.83
C ILE A 127 12.46 -0.44 -1.53
N SER A 128 12.07 0.66 -0.89
CA SER A 128 12.64 1.06 0.42
C SER A 128 12.43 -0.02 1.49
N ALA A 129 11.26 -0.65 1.52
CA ALA A 129 10.96 -1.76 2.43
C ALA A 129 11.79 -3.01 2.12
N LEU A 130 11.97 -3.34 0.83
CA LEU A 130 12.83 -4.44 0.40
C LEU A 130 14.29 -4.18 0.79
N LEU A 131 14.78 -2.94 0.66
CA LEU A 131 16.12 -2.55 1.08
C LEU A 131 16.36 -2.76 2.57
N LEU A 132 15.35 -2.53 3.43
CA LEU A 132 15.47 -2.87 4.86
C LEU A 132 15.73 -4.36 5.10
N GLY A 133 15.12 -5.22 4.28
CA GLY A 133 15.35 -6.66 4.32
C GLY A 133 16.74 -7.04 3.84
N ILE A 134 17.18 -6.49 2.71
CA ILE A 134 18.50 -6.74 2.11
C ILE A 134 19.63 -6.30 3.05
N LEU A 135 19.47 -5.16 3.72
CA LEU A 135 20.42 -4.62 4.70
C LEU A 135 20.38 -5.34 6.06
N GLY A 136 19.56 -6.38 6.22
CA GLY A 136 19.44 -7.13 7.47
C GLY A 136 18.79 -6.35 8.63
N ILE A 137 18.16 -5.21 8.36
CA ILE A 137 17.57 -4.34 9.39
C ILE A 137 16.23 -4.91 9.86
N LYS A 138 15.32 -5.17 8.90
CA LYS A 138 13.99 -5.73 9.17
C LYS A 138 13.41 -6.32 7.89
N LYS A 139 12.94 -7.56 7.96
CA LYS A 139 12.13 -8.14 6.89
C LYS A 139 10.73 -7.54 6.93
N VAL A 140 10.32 -6.92 5.84
CA VAL A 140 9.01 -6.29 5.67
C VAL A 140 8.20 -7.13 4.69
N ILE A 141 6.96 -7.47 5.06
CA ILE A 141 6.04 -8.16 4.14
C ILE A 141 5.43 -7.12 3.20
N ILE A 142 5.50 -7.34 1.90
CA ILE A 142 4.93 -6.46 0.88
C ILE A 142 3.71 -7.14 0.26
N VAL A 143 2.55 -6.52 0.45
CA VAL A 143 1.28 -6.92 -0.18
C VAL A 143 0.88 -5.84 -1.19
N TYR A 144 0.90 -6.21 -2.45
CA TYR A 144 0.42 -5.35 -3.55
C TYR A 144 -0.96 -5.81 -4.00
N VAL A 145 -1.90 -4.87 -4.11
CA VAL A 145 -3.23 -5.09 -4.67
C VAL A 145 -3.35 -4.32 -5.97
N GLU A 146 -3.51 -5.04 -7.08
CA GLU A 146 -3.75 -4.40 -8.38
C GLU A 146 -5.13 -3.75 -8.40
N SER A 147 -5.22 -2.58 -9.05
CA SER A 147 -6.45 -1.79 -9.10
C SER A 147 -7.58 -2.55 -9.78
N ILE A 148 -8.81 -2.33 -9.30
CA ILE A 148 -10.02 -2.90 -9.90
C ILE A 148 -10.19 -2.52 -11.37
N CYS A 149 -9.65 -1.38 -11.80
CA CYS A 149 -9.72 -0.91 -13.18
C CYS A 149 -8.85 -1.74 -14.15
N ARG A 150 -7.97 -2.62 -13.66
CA ARG A 150 -7.07 -3.43 -14.49
C ARG A 150 -7.65 -4.82 -14.72
N VAL A 151 -8.38 -4.98 -15.82
CA VAL A 151 -9.08 -6.23 -16.16
C VAL A 151 -8.21 -7.20 -16.95
N GLU A 152 -7.43 -6.72 -17.92
CA GLU A 152 -6.72 -7.56 -18.88
C GLU A 152 -5.18 -7.48 -18.76
N HIS A 153 -4.68 -6.35 -18.28
CA HIS A 153 -3.25 -6.06 -18.20
C HIS A 153 -2.91 -5.38 -16.87
N LEU A 154 -1.79 -5.80 -16.27
CA LEU A 154 -1.24 -5.15 -15.08
C LEU A 154 -0.84 -3.70 -15.37
N SER A 155 -0.95 -2.86 -14.36
CA SER A 155 -0.38 -1.51 -14.38
C SER A 155 1.14 -1.58 -14.47
N LEU A 156 1.80 -0.46 -14.82
CA LEU A 156 3.28 -0.41 -14.83
C LEU A 156 3.85 -0.75 -13.44
N SER A 157 3.28 -0.15 -12.39
CA SER A 157 3.61 -0.46 -11.00
C SER A 157 3.33 -1.93 -10.68
N GLY A 158 2.22 -2.48 -11.16
CA GLY A 158 1.89 -3.89 -11.00
C GLY A 158 2.92 -4.82 -11.65
N LYS A 159 3.38 -4.52 -12.87
CA LYS A 159 4.45 -5.29 -13.53
C LYS A 159 5.75 -5.29 -12.73
N ILE A 160 6.11 -4.16 -12.14
CA ILE A 160 7.31 -4.04 -11.30
C ILE A 160 7.13 -4.81 -9.99
N LEU A 161 6.04 -4.55 -9.28
CA LEU A 161 5.77 -5.10 -7.95
C LEU A 161 5.35 -6.58 -7.98
N PHE A 162 4.96 -7.11 -9.12
CA PHE A 162 4.75 -8.55 -9.32
C PHE A 162 6.00 -9.37 -8.99
N HIS A 163 7.19 -8.80 -9.21
CA HIS A 163 8.46 -9.48 -8.91
C HIS A 163 9.03 -9.13 -7.53
N LEU A 164 8.55 -8.06 -6.90
CA LEU A 164 9.12 -7.53 -5.65
C LEU A 164 8.22 -7.75 -4.42
N SER A 165 6.93 -8.02 -4.61
CA SER A 165 5.98 -8.24 -3.52
C SER A 165 5.98 -9.70 -3.06
N ASP A 166 5.81 -9.92 -1.75
CA ASP A 166 5.60 -11.26 -1.20
C ASP A 166 4.21 -11.80 -1.61
N TYR A 167 3.21 -10.91 -1.66
CA TYR A 167 1.86 -11.24 -2.10
C TYR A 167 1.37 -10.25 -3.13
N PHE A 168 1.11 -10.76 -4.33
CA PHE A 168 0.52 -9.99 -5.43
C PHE A 168 -0.93 -10.37 -5.64
N ILE A 169 -1.86 -9.47 -5.33
CA ILE A 169 -3.29 -9.70 -5.38
C ILE A 169 -3.88 -9.13 -6.66
N VAL A 170 -4.71 -9.94 -7.33
CA VAL A 170 -5.50 -9.54 -8.50
C VAL A 170 -6.99 -9.72 -8.25
N GLN A 171 -7.79 -8.85 -8.85
CA GLN A 171 -9.25 -8.84 -8.67
C GLN A 171 -10.02 -9.49 -9.83
N TRP A 172 -9.31 -9.88 -10.91
CA TRP A 172 -9.89 -10.46 -12.13
C TRP A 172 -9.29 -11.84 -12.42
N PRO A 173 -10.13 -12.84 -12.81
CA PRO A 173 -9.66 -14.20 -13.09
C PRO A 173 -8.73 -14.25 -14.31
N THR A 174 -8.99 -13.44 -15.32
CA THR A 174 -8.14 -13.25 -16.52
C THR A 174 -6.69 -12.89 -16.15
N LEU A 175 -6.50 -12.02 -15.16
CA LEU A 175 -5.17 -11.69 -14.65
C LEU A 175 -4.53 -12.86 -13.89
N LYS A 176 -5.32 -13.65 -13.16
CA LYS A 176 -4.80 -14.83 -12.45
C LYS A 176 -4.32 -15.90 -13.42
N GLU A 177 -5.05 -16.14 -14.50
CA GLU A 177 -4.65 -17.06 -15.57
C GLU A 177 -3.34 -16.61 -16.22
N LYS A 178 -3.22 -15.31 -16.53
CA LYS A 178 -2.02 -14.73 -17.15
C LYS A 178 -0.82 -14.62 -16.21
N TYR A 179 -1.08 -14.46 -14.91
CA TYR A 179 -0.06 -14.31 -13.87
C TYR A 179 -0.28 -15.34 -12.76
N PRO A 180 0.11 -16.62 -12.97
CA PRO A 180 -0.20 -17.71 -12.03
C PRO A 180 0.33 -17.53 -10.61
N LYS A 181 1.40 -16.74 -10.42
CA LYS A 181 1.94 -16.41 -9.08
C LYS A 181 1.06 -15.43 -8.29
N SER A 182 0.13 -14.75 -8.94
CA SER A 182 -0.80 -13.84 -8.28
C SER A 182 -1.83 -14.60 -7.44
N VAL A 183 -2.45 -13.91 -6.48
CA VAL A 183 -3.53 -14.43 -5.65
C VAL A 183 -4.82 -13.77 -6.10
N TYR A 184 -5.78 -14.56 -6.57
CA TYR A 184 -7.09 -14.06 -6.99
C TYR A 184 -8.04 -14.02 -5.80
N LEU A 185 -8.52 -12.84 -5.45
CA LEU A 185 -9.43 -12.65 -4.31
C LEU A 185 -10.84 -12.20 -4.73
N GLY A 186 -11.08 -12.07 -6.04
CA GLY A 186 -12.28 -11.45 -6.57
C GLY A 186 -12.29 -9.94 -6.34
N ARG A 187 -13.48 -9.35 -6.51
CA ARG A 187 -13.73 -7.92 -6.32
C ARG A 187 -13.80 -7.64 -4.82
N ILE A 188 -12.65 -7.28 -4.24
CA ILE A 188 -12.47 -6.95 -2.83
C ILE A 188 -12.57 -5.44 -2.57
N VAL A 189 -12.67 -4.66 -3.64
CA VAL A 189 -12.78 -3.21 -3.65
C VAL A 189 -14.06 -2.75 -4.32
#